data_AF-A0A318NKY6-F1
#
_entry.id   AF-A0A318NKY6-F1
#
_cell.length_a   1.000
_cell.length_b   1.000
_cell.length_c   1.000
_cell.angle_alpha   90.00
_cell.angle_beta   90.00
_cell.angle_gamma   90.00
#
_symmetry.space_group_name_H-M   'P 1'
#
loop_
_entity.id
_entity.type
_entity.pdbx_description
1 polymer ?
#
loop_
_entity_poly.entity_id
_entity_poly.type
_entity_poly.pdbx_seq_one_letter_code
_entity_poly.pdbx_strand_id
1 'polypeptide(L)'
;MQGWLSHVDQDSLIRHGRRKRFESKLAWTEHRPQRLEQTRRNQEITADLARVDIADWLAAPSPPSASEDGEPYPTPAEQVTALAEEMTRGAWRDIVTELDRATPDAISVKRDLTNHVWCDLFIGLVQAIEMTRRGFDSIPNKVKALILGSPLQADRPHVTEAVIGLIVDKAWHGIQTAAFAGAPLLDLISNEEALRALRILAVFICPAPAQHPAVRQHALKPLGEDATKILTDQTKTRLAELFTDWRADGDVPPSG
;
A
#
# COMPACT_ATOMS: atom_id res chain seq x y z
N MET A 1 7.53 10.53 -3.74
CA MET A 1 6.36 9.69 -3.46
C MET A 1 5.14 9.97 -4.36
N GLN A 2 5.25 10.81 -5.40
CA GLN A 2 4.12 11.18 -6.28
C GLN A 2 3.90 10.23 -7.49
N GLY A 3 4.64 9.11 -7.56
CA GLY A 3 4.59 8.22 -8.73
C GLY A 3 3.20 7.65 -9.03
N TRP A 4 2.34 7.51 -8.01
CA TRP A 4 0.99 6.97 -8.18
C TRP A 4 -0.02 7.99 -8.70
N LEU A 5 0.13 9.28 -8.41
CA LEU A 5 -0.69 10.34 -9.01
C LEU A 5 -0.54 10.32 -10.53
N SER A 6 0.67 10.07 -11.02
CA SER A 6 0.89 9.87 -12.46
C SER A 6 0.13 8.69 -13.05
N HIS A 7 -0.31 7.72 -12.24
CA HIS A 7 -1.16 6.61 -12.70
C HIS A 7 -2.64 6.97 -12.66
N VAL A 8 -3.08 7.77 -11.68
CA VAL A 8 -4.48 8.20 -11.53
C VAL A 8 -4.83 9.32 -12.51
N ASP A 9 -3.95 10.30 -12.69
CA ASP A 9 -4.18 11.50 -13.53
C ASP A 9 -4.03 11.22 -15.04
N GLN A 10 -3.61 10.01 -15.41
CA GLN A 10 -3.52 9.60 -16.82
C GLN A 10 -4.91 9.52 -17.48
N ASP A 11 -4.96 9.71 -18.79
CA ASP A 11 -6.18 9.44 -19.55
C ASP A 11 -6.57 7.96 -19.40
N SER A 12 -7.88 7.70 -19.28
CA SER A 12 -8.47 6.36 -19.30
C SER A 12 -7.95 5.47 -20.44
N LEU A 13 -7.68 6.04 -21.63
CA LEU A 13 -7.12 5.33 -22.77
C LEU A 13 -5.69 4.86 -22.52
N ILE A 14 -4.90 5.64 -21.79
CA ILE A 14 -3.52 5.29 -21.42
C ILE A 14 -3.53 4.15 -20.41
N ARG A 15 -4.39 4.22 -19.37
CA ARG A 15 -4.54 3.14 -18.39
C ARG A 15 -5.00 1.83 -19.04
N HIS A 16 -6.00 1.90 -19.93
CA HIS A 16 -6.46 0.74 -20.70
C HIS A 16 -5.37 0.16 -21.61
N GLY A 17 -4.61 1.01 -22.29
CA GLY A 17 -3.47 0.59 -23.09
C GLY A 17 -2.39 -0.11 -22.27
N ARG A 18 -2.13 0.38 -21.04
CA ARG A 18 -1.20 -0.24 -20.10
C ARG A 18 -1.69 -1.60 -19.61
N ARG A 19 -2.98 -1.72 -19.27
CA ARG A 19 -3.61 -3.02 -18.95
C ARG A 19 -3.39 -4.04 -20.05
N LYS A 20 -3.78 -3.72 -21.29
CA LYS A 20 -3.59 -4.61 -22.45
C LYS A 20 -2.14 -5.04 -22.64
N ARG A 21 -1.19 -4.11 -22.43
CA ARG A 21 0.25 -4.39 -22.52
C ARG A 21 0.72 -5.36 -21.43
N PHE A 22 0.16 -5.29 -20.23
CA PHE A 22 0.48 -6.25 -19.18
C PHE A 22 -0.12 -7.63 -19.48
N GLU A 23 -1.38 -7.66 -19.89
CA GLU A 23 -2.08 -8.90 -20.21
C GLU A 23 -1.43 -9.67 -21.36
N SER A 24 -0.94 -8.96 -22.40
CA SER A 24 -0.24 -9.60 -23.53
C SER A 24 1.12 -10.20 -23.16
N LYS A 25 1.66 -9.87 -21.98
CA LYS A 25 2.94 -10.38 -21.47
C LYS A 25 2.77 -11.56 -20.51
N LEU A 26 1.54 -11.92 -20.14
CA LEU A 26 1.26 -13.08 -19.30
C LEU A 26 1.60 -14.36 -20.05
N ALA A 27 2.37 -15.23 -19.40
CA ALA A 27 2.67 -16.57 -19.89
C ALA A 27 1.63 -17.57 -19.37
N TRP A 28 1.17 -18.47 -20.23
CA TRP A 28 0.10 -19.43 -19.95
C TRP A 28 0.59 -20.84 -20.18
N THR A 29 0.14 -21.79 -19.36
CA THR A 29 0.43 -23.20 -19.56
C THR A 29 -0.13 -23.68 -20.91
N GLU A 30 0.56 -24.62 -21.56
CA GLU A 30 0.10 -25.22 -22.82
C GLU A 30 -1.14 -26.11 -22.66
N HIS A 31 -1.34 -26.66 -21.46
CA HIS A 31 -2.44 -27.57 -21.14
C HIS A 31 -3.79 -26.84 -21.00
N ARG A 32 -4.89 -27.54 -21.31
CA ARG A 32 -6.25 -27.02 -21.11
C ARG A 32 -6.90 -27.58 -19.82
N PRO A 33 -7.58 -26.73 -19.02
CA PRO A 33 -7.74 -25.29 -19.19
C PRO A 33 -6.42 -24.54 -18.96
N GLN A 34 -6.16 -23.50 -19.74
CA GLN A 34 -4.95 -22.69 -19.60
C GLN A 34 -4.95 -22.02 -18.24
N ARG A 35 -3.82 -22.12 -17.52
CA ARG A 35 -3.56 -21.43 -16.26
C ARG A 35 -2.38 -20.51 -16.41
N LEU A 36 -2.25 -19.53 -15.51
CA LEU A 36 -1.02 -18.74 -15.46
C LEU A 36 0.16 -19.60 -15.04
N GLU A 37 1.27 -19.49 -15.77
CA GLU A 37 2.52 -20.10 -15.33
C GLU A 37 2.97 -19.48 -14.00
N GLN A 38 3.47 -20.31 -13.08
CA GLN A 38 3.96 -19.91 -11.75
C GLN A 38 5.36 -19.27 -11.84
N THR A 39 5.47 -18.19 -12.61
CA THR A 39 6.73 -17.47 -12.80
C THR A 39 6.74 -16.16 -12.01
N ARG A 40 7.94 -15.77 -11.55
CA ARG A 40 8.16 -14.45 -10.94
C ARG A 40 7.65 -13.31 -11.82
N ARG A 41 7.82 -13.43 -13.14
CA ARG A 41 7.35 -12.45 -14.10
C ARG A 41 5.82 -12.32 -14.10
N ASN A 42 5.08 -13.43 -14.11
CA ASN A 42 3.62 -13.40 -14.04
C ASN A 42 3.12 -12.83 -12.72
N GLN A 43 3.79 -13.13 -11.61
CA GLN A 43 3.52 -12.54 -10.29
C GLN A 43 3.68 -11.01 -10.32
N GLU A 44 4.79 -10.50 -10.86
CA GLU A 44 5.04 -9.06 -11.03
C GLU A 44 3.98 -8.39 -11.92
N ILE A 45 3.69 -8.97 -13.09
CA ILE A 45 2.68 -8.46 -14.02
C ILE A 45 1.30 -8.40 -13.36
N THR A 46 0.93 -9.43 -12.58
CA THR A 46 -0.38 -9.49 -11.93
C THR A 46 -0.50 -8.47 -10.80
N ALA A 47 0.56 -8.23 -10.04
CA ALA A 47 0.58 -7.14 -9.05
C ALA A 47 0.53 -5.75 -9.73
N ASP A 48 1.14 -5.59 -10.90
CA ASP A 48 1.01 -4.36 -11.69
C ASP A 48 -0.40 -4.18 -12.29
N LEU A 49 -1.08 -5.26 -12.67
CA LEU A 49 -2.50 -5.21 -13.05
C LEU A 49 -3.37 -4.73 -11.88
N ALA A 50 -3.09 -5.18 -10.65
CA ALA A 50 -3.78 -4.68 -9.46
C ALA A 50 -3.57 -3.17 -9.24
N ARG A 51 -2.37 -2.64 -9.50
CA ARG A 51 -2.14 -1.19 -9.48
C ARG A 51 -2.94 -0.44 -10.52
N VAL A 52 -3.13 -1.01 -11.71
CA VAL A 52 -3.97 -0.41 -12.75
C VAL A 52 -5.44 -0.43 -12.31
N ASP A 53 -5.94 -1.53 -11.73
CA ASP A 53 -7.29 -1.61 -11.16
C ASP A 53 -7.51 -0.52 -10.10
N ILE A 54 -6.58 -0.37 -9.14
CA ILE A 54 -6.64 0.66 -8.11
C ILE A 54 -6.62 2.07 -8.73
N ALA A 55 -5.78 2.32 -9.73
CA ALA A 55 -5.72 3.62 -10.41
C ALA A 55 -7.02 3.93 -11.17
N ASP A 56 -7.60 2.93 -11.85
CA ASP A 56 -8.90 3.06 -12.52
C ASP A 56 -10.01 3.39 -11.52
N TRP A 57 -9.99 2.74 -10.34
CA TRP A 57 -10.95 3.00 -9.27
C TRP A 57 -10.80 4.40 -8.66
N LEU A 58 -9.56 4.85 -8.38
CA LEU A 58 -9.30 6.20 -7.86
C LEU A 58 -9.70 7.30 -8.85
N ALA A 59 -9.56 7.05 -10.16
CA ALA A 59 -9.92 7.99 -11.21
C ALA A 59 -11.42 7.97 -11.57
N ALA A 60 -12.20 7.03 -11.01
CA ALA A 60 -13.63 6.97 -11.27
C ALA A 60 -14.33 8.21 -10.67
N PRO A 61 -15.28 8.83 -11.40
CA PRO A 61 -16.07 9.91 -10.84
C PRO A 61 -16.74 9.43 -9.56
N SER A 62 -16.59 10.20 -8.48
CA SER A 62 -17.36 9.92 -7.27
C SER A 62 -18.84 10.12 -7.59
N PRO A 63 -19.75 9.24 -7.12
CA PRO A 63 -21.17 9.50 -7.23
C PRO A 63 -21.46 10.86 -6.58
N PRO A 64 -22.40 11.66 -7.13
CA PRO A 64 -22.73 12.97 -6.56
C PRO A 64 -23.10 12.79 -5.08
N SER A 65 -22.37 13.45 -4.18
CA SER A 65 -22.63 13.40 -2.75
C SER A 65 -23.97 14.07 -2.48
N ALA A 66 -24.95 13.30 -2.02
CA ALA A 66 -26.18 13.84 -1.47
C ALA A 66 -25.91 14.34 -0.04
N SER A 67 -25.15 15.43 0.10
CA SER A 67 -25.12 16.20 1.34
C SER A 67 -25.98 17.44 1.13
N GLU A 68 -27.17 17.45 1.76
CA GLU A 68 -28.09 18.59 1.77
C GLU A 68 -27.55 19.78 2.59
N ASP A 69 -26.48 19.59 3.37
CA ASP A 69 -25.83 20.62 4.17
C ASP A 69 -24.30 20.40 4.24
N GLY A 70 -23.49 21.38 3.84
CA GLY A 70 -22.05 21.45 4.15
C GLY A 70 -21.10 20.68 3.23
N GLU A 71 -19.83 21.07 3.25
CA GLU A 71 -18.76 20.79 2.28
C GLU A 71 -18.73 19.38 1.64
N PRO A 72 -18.29 19.25 0.36
CA PRO A 72 -18.12 17.96 -0.28
C PRO A 72 -17.17 17.07 0.51
N TYR A 73 -17.61 15.85 0.83
CA TYR A 73 -16.74 14.85 1.44
C TYR A 73 -15.60 14.50 0.46
N PRO A 74 -14.33 14.39 0.92
CA PRO A 74 -13.21 14.18 0.04
C PRO A 74 -13.30 12.83 -0.67
N THR A 75 -13.08 12.86 -1.98
CA THR A 75 -13.01 11.68 -2.84
C THR A 75 -11.89 10.73 -2.37
N PRO A 76 -11.95 9.43 -2.71
CA PRO A 76 -10.87 8.50 -2.37
C PRO A 76 -9.50 8.95 -2.89
N ALA A 77 -9.43 9.55 -4.08
CA ALA A 77 -8.20 10.11 -4.63
C ALA A 77 -7.66 11.28 -3.78
N GLU A 78 -8.52 12.18 -3.33
CA GLU A 78 -8.14 13.28 -2.44
C GLU A 78 -7.65 12.77 -1.09
N GLN A 79 -8.29 11.76 -0.50
CA GLN A 79 -7.85 11.18 0.77
C GLN A 79 -6.47 10.51 0.65
N VAL A 80 -6.26 9.68 -0.39
CA VAL A 80 -4.95 9.05 -0.65
C VAL A 80 -3.89 10.14 -0.93
N THR A 81 -4.25 11.21 -1.62
CA THR A 81 -3.38 12.36 -1.89
C THR A 81 -2.99 13.09 -0.62
N ALA A 82 -3.96 13.47 0.21
CA ALA A 82 -3.71 14.16 1.47
C ALA A 82 -2.77 13.36 2.37
N LEU A 83 -3.00 12.05 2.50
CA LEU A 83 -2.14 11.17 3.28
C LEU A 83 -0.74 11.05 2.68
N ALA A 84 -0.61 10.89 1.36
CA ALA A 84 0.69 10.85 0.69
C ALA A 84 1.47 12.16 0.86
N GLU A 85 0.77 13.29 0.80
CA GLU A 85 1.32 14.63 0.93
C GLU A 85 1.81 14.89 2.36
N GLU A 86 1.04 14.50 3.38
CA GLU A 86 1.48 14.59 4.77
C GLU A 86 2.76 13.78 5.00
N MET A 87 2.78 12.55 4.50
CA MET A 87 3.95 11.67 4.61
C MET A 87 5.18 12.20 3.87
N THR A 88 4.99 12.86 2.71
CA THR A 88 6.09 13.33 1.85
C THR A 88 6.57 14.74 2.19
N ARG A 89 5.66 15.65 2.52
CA ARG A 89 5.98 17.05 2.84
C ARG A 89 6.19 17.24 4.33
N GLY A 90 5.41 16.62 5.20
CA GLY A 90 5.60 16.73 6.64
C GLY A 90 6.71 15.80 7.09
N ALA A 91 6.33 14.54 7.33
CA ALA A 91 7.19 13.56 8.00
C ALA A 91 8.54 13.34 7.29
N TRP A 92 8.57 13.20 5.96
CA TRP A 92 9.82 12.89 5.26
C TRP A 92 10.87 14.00 5.32
N ARG A 93 10.49 15.28 5.25
CA ARG A 93 11.47 16.38 5.36
C ARG A 93 12.12 16.39 6.73
N ASP A 94 11.35 16.16 7.78
CA ASP A 94 11.85 16.09 9.15
C ASP A 94 12.73 14.88 9.37
N ILE A 95 12.30 13.70 8.87
CA ILE A 95 13.11 12.47 8.89
C ILE A 95 14.45 12.70 8.21
N VAL A 96 14.47 13.25 6.99
CA VAL A 96 15.71 13.50 6.26
C VAL A 96 16.63 14.44 7.03
N THR A 97 16.09 15.52 7.58
CA THR A 97 16.86 16.51 8.36
C THR A 97 17.45 15.89 9.62
N GLU A 98 16.71 15.04 10.32
CA GLU A 98 17.21 14.37 11.53
C GLU A 98 18.19 13.25 11.21
N LEU A 99 18.00 12.50 10.11
CA LEU A 99 18.96 11.50 9.65
C LEU A 99 20.31 12.13 9.28
N ASP A 100 20.30 13.26 8.57
CA ASP A 100 21.53 13.98 8.21
C ASP A 100 22.32 14.48 9.43
N ARG A 101 21.63 14.69 10.57
CA ARG A 101 22.27 15.04 11.84
C ARG A 101 22.70 13.82 12.65
N ALA A 102 21.93 12.74 12.59
CA ALA A 102 22.08 11.58 13.46
C ALA A 102 23.13 10.57 12.97
N THR A 103 23.45 10.54 11.67
CA THR A 103 24.40 9.58 11.12
C THR A 103 25.32 10.20 10.06
N PRO A 104 26.63 9.90 10.09
CA PRO A 104 27.55 10.30 9.03
C PRO A 104 27.29 9.56 7.70
N ASP A 105 26.56 8.43 7.72
CA ASP A 105 26.22 7.63 6.54
C ASP A 105 24.75 7.80 6.12
N ALA A 106 24.27 9.04 6.15
CA ALA A 106 22.89 9.37 5.79
C ALA A 106 22.54 8.97 4.34
N ILE A 107 23.52 8.91 3.43
CA ILE A 107 23.32 8.49 2.03
C ILE A 107 22.91 7.02 1.96
N SER A 108 23.64 6.12 2.64
CA SER A 108 23.31 4.69 2.61
C SER A 108 22.00 4.41 3.32
N VAL A 109 21.72 5.10 4.44
CA VAL A 109 20.41 5.04 5.10
C VAL A 109 19.30 5.46 4.13
N LYS A 110 19.39 6.64 3.52
CA LYS A 110 18.39 7.15 2.56
C LYS A 110 18.16 6.19 1.40
N ARG A 111 19.21 5.54 0.89
CA ARG A 111 19.09 4.51 -0.15
C ARG A 111 18.31 3.31 0.38
N ASP A 112 18.68 2.76 1.53
CA ASP A 112 18.02 1.59 2.11
C ASP A 112 16.55 1.89 2.51
N LEU A 113 16.21 3.14 2.84
CA LEU A 113 14.82 3.57 3.06
C LEU A 113 13.93 3.47 1.81
N THR A 114 14.51 3.52 0.61
CA THR A 114 13.76 3.28 -0.63
C THR A 114 13.47 1.80 -0.85
N ASN A 115 14.15 0.90 -0.14
CA ASN A 115 13.99 -0.54 -0.24
C ASN A 115 12.91 -1.03 0.74
N HIS A 116 11.65 -0.94 0.36
CA HIS A 116 10.51 -1.48 1.13
C HIS A 116 10.18 -0.84 2.51
N VAL A 117 11.01 0.05 3.08
CA VAL A 117 10.74 0.61 4.43
C VAL A 117 9.40 1.33 4.49
N TRP A 118 9.05 2.07 3.45
CA TRP A 118 7.78 2.79 3.42
C TRP A 118 6.56 1.89 3.32
N CYS A 119 6.61 0.84 2.49
CA CYS A 119 5.50 -0.10 2.45
C CYS A 119 5.43 -0.93 3.74
N ASP A 120 6.56 -1.25 4.39
CA ASP A 120 6.55 -1.86 5.73
C ASP A 120 5.91 -0.91 6.77
N LEU A 121 6.20 0.39 6.70
CA LEU A 121 5.59 1.40 7.56
C LEU A 121 4.07 1.46 7.38
N PHE A 122 3.58 1.58 6.14
CA PHE A 122 2.14 1.67 5.88
C PHE A 122 1.41 0.38 6.27
N ILE A 123 1.98 -0.78 5.97
CA ILE A 123 1.41 -2.07 6.38
C ILE A 123 1.49 -2.26 7.90
N GLY A 124 2.56 -1.79 8.54
CA GLY A 124 2.70 -1.77 9.98
C GLY A 124 1.63 -0.91 10.65
N LEU A 125 1.32 0.26 10.09
CA LEU A 125 0.22 1.13 10.54
C LEU A 125 -1.14 0.43 10.38
N VAL A 126 -1.42 -0.15 9.22
CA VAL A 126 -2.68 -0.92 8.97
C VAL A 126 -2.85 -2.00 10.04
N GLN A 127 -1.86 -2.87 10.20
CA GLN A 127 -1.94 -3.96 11.17
C GLN A 127 -2.04 -3.45 12.61
N ALA A 128 -1.27 -2.43 12.96
CA ALA A 128 -1.31 -1.88 14.31
C ALA A 128 -2.68 -1.24 14.62
N ILE A 129 -3.32 -0.57 13.66
CA ILE A 129 -4.68 -0.01 13.81
C ILE A 129 -5.69 -1.15 13.97
N GLU A 130 -5.69 -2.16 13.08
CA GLU A 130 -6.60 -3.31 13.14
C GLU A 130 -6.48 -4.11 14.45
N MET A 131 -5.26 -4.32 14.93
CA MET A 131 -4.98 -5.05 16.17
C MET A 131 -5.30 -4.25 17.43
N THR A 132 -5.46 -2.92 17.32
CA THR A 132 -5.61 -2.04 18.48
C THR A 132 -7.06 -1.62 18.64
N ARG A 133 -7.86 -2.51 19.27
CA ARG A 133 -9.23 -2.18 19.69
C ARG A 133 -9.27 -1.20 20.88
N ARG A 134 -8.16 -1.01 21.60
CA ARG A 134 -7.98 -0.07 22.73
C ARG A 134 -6.51 0.36 22.83
N GLY A 135 -6.24 1.66 22.89
CA GLY A 135 -4.91 2.22 23.20
C GLY A 135 -4.13 2.75 22.01
N PHE A 136 -4.54 3.92 21.52
CA PHE A 136 -3.92 4.66 20.41
C PHE A 136 -2.41 4.86 20.60
N ASP A 137 -1.97 5.11 21.83
CA ASP A 137 -0.56 5.37 22.16
C ASP A 137 0.37 4.17 21.95
N SER A 138 -0.19 2.95 21.81
CA SER A 138 0.60 1.74 21.57
C SER A 138 0.93 1.50 20.09
N ILE A 139 0.27 2.21 19.17
CA ILE A 139 0.41 1.99 17.72
C ILE A 139 1.87 2.16 17.26
N PRO A 140 2.61 3.23 17.62
CA PRO A 140 4.01 3.39 17.20
C PRO A 140 4.89 2.21 17.58
N ASN A 141 4.78 1.72 18.81
CA ASN A 141 5.60 0.62 19.29
C ASN A 141 5.29 -0.69 18.57
N LYS A 142 4.02 -0.94 18.24
CA LYS A 142 3.63 -2.09 17.41
C LYS A 142 4.17 -1.98 15.99
N VAL A 143 4.06 -0.80 15.37
CA VAL A 143 4.62 -0.56 14.03
C VAL A 143 6.13 -0.80 14.01
N LYS A 144 6.88 -0.27 14.98
CA LYS A 144 8.33 -0.50 15.10
C LYS A 144 8.65 -2.00 15.15
N ALA A 145 7.94 -2.75 16.00
CA ALA A 145 8.12 -4.20 16.12
C ALA A 145 7.84 -4.95 14.81
N LEU A 146 6.79 -4.57 14.07
CA LEU A 146 6.45 -5.17 12.79
C LEU A 146 7.51 -4.90 11.71
N ILE A 147 8.03 -3.67 11.63
CA ILE A 147 9.09 -3.33 10.66
C ILE A 147 10.39 -4.08 10.98
N LEU A 148 10.78 -4.13 12.27
CA LEU A 148 11.97 -4.84 12.72
C LEU A 148 11.88 -6.36 12.51
N GLY A 149 10.68 -6.92 12.63
CA GLY A 149 10.40 -8.33 12.36
C GLY A 149 10.20 -8.66 10.88
N SER A 150 10.25 -7.68 9.97
CA SER A 150 10.06 -7.92 8.54
C SER A 150 11.20 -8.77 7.98
N PRO A 151 10.92 -9.80 7.16
CA PRO A 151 11.96 -10.60 6.53
C PRO A 151 12.83 -9.77 5.57
N LEU A 152 12.31 -8.64 5.08
CA LEU A 152 13.03 -7.70 4.21
C LEU A 152 14.02 -6.82 4.96
N GLN A 153 14.03 -6.89 6.30
CA GLN A 153 14.96 -6.09 7.11
C GLN A 153 16.43 -6.47 6.88
N ALA A 154 16.70 -7.73 6.50
CA ALA A 154 18.04 -8.18 6.15
C ALA A 154 18.62 -7.44 4.92
N ASP A 155 17.77 -6.94 4.03
CA ASP A 155 18.18 -6.21 2.82
C ASP A 155 18.44 -4.72 3.07
N ARG A 156 18.41 -4.29 4.33
CA ARG A 156 18.53 -2.88 4.76
C ARG A 156 19.48 -2.70 5.94
N PRO A 157 20.75 -3.07 5.82
CA PRO A 157 21.69 -3.11 6.95
C PRO A 157 21.90 -1.75 7.63
N HIS A 158 21.67 -0.62 6.94
CA HIS A 158 21.85 0.71 7.51
C HIS A 158 20.59 1.24 8.23
N VAL A 159 19.44 0.59 8.05
CA VAL A 159 18.18 0.96 8.69
C VAL A 159 18.11 0.32 10.07
N THR A 160 18.74 0.95 11.05
CA THR A 160 18.81 0.44 12.42
C THR A 160 17.48 0.63 13.18
N GLU A 161 17.37 0.02 14.36
CA GLU A 161 16.25 0.25 15.28
C GLU A 161 16.05 1.74 15.61
N ALA A 162 17.13 2.51 15.78
CA ALA A 162 17.05 3.94 16.02
C ALA A 162 16.45 4.70 14.82
N VAL A 163 16.84 4.32 13.59
CA VAL A 163 16.29 4.89 12.35
C VAL A 163 14.80 4.55 12.22
N ILE A 164 14.42 3.30 12.49
CA ILE A 164 13.01 2.88 12.46
C ILE A 164 12.21 3.63 13.52
N GLY A 165 12.75 3.76 14.74
CA GLY A 165 12.15 4.52 15.82
C GLY A 165 11.82 5.94 15.39
N LEU A 166 12.81 6.65 14.85
CA LEU A 166 12.67 8.00 14.32
C LEU A 166 11.57 8.09 13.24
N ILE A 167 11.61 7.21 12.24
CA ILE A 167 10.68 7.25 11.11
C ILE A 167 9.25 7.02 11.57
N VAL A 168 9.03 6.01 12.41
CA VAL A 168 7.70 5.67 12.90
C VAL A 168 7.16 6.81 13.76
N ASP A 169 7.97 7.38 14.66
CA ASP A 169 7.52 8.45 15.55
C ASP A 169 7.15 9.72 14.78
N LYS A 170 7.94 10.10 13.77
CA LYS A 170 7.64 11.26 12.91
C LYS A 170 6.42 11.03 12.02
N ALA A 171 6.31 9.86 11.41
CA ALA A 171 5.15 9.48 10.62
C ALA A 171 3.87 9.51 11.45
N TRP A 172 3.91 8.92 12.64
CA TRP A 172 2.79 8.91 13.57
C TRP A 172 2.40 10.31 14.02
N HIS A 173 3.39 11.14 14.36
CA HIS A 173 3.14 12.53 14.74
C HIS A 173 2.49 13.33 13.60
N GLY A 174 2.95 13.16 12.35
CA GLY A 174 2.32 13.78 11.18
C GLY A 174 0.85 13.36 11.01
N ILE A 175 0.57 12.06 11.17
CA ILE A 175 -0.80 11.53 11.15
C ILE A 175 -1.66 12.15 12.26
N GLN A 176 -1.12 12.27 13.49
CA GLN A 176 -1.82 12.92 14.59
C GLN A 176 -2.13 14.38 14.25
N THR A 177 -1.14 15.15 13.78
CA THR A 177 -1.31 16.57 13.43
C THR A 177 -2.33 16.76 12.31
N ALA A 178 -2.29 15.94 11.25
CA ALA A 178 -3.24 16.00 10.15
C ALA A 178 -4.68 15.74 10.62
N ALA A 179 -4.88 14.77 11.53
CA ALA A 179 -6.18 14.51 12.11
C ALA A 179 -6.68 15.64 13.04
N PHE A 180 -5.80 16.22 13.87
CA PHE A 180 -6.20 17.34 14.73
C PHE A 180 -6.43 18.66 13.98
N ALA A 181 -6.08 18.76 12.70
CA ALA A 181 -6.24 19.95 11.86
C ALA A 181 -7.57 20.02 11.07
N GLY A 182 -8.48 19.04 11.19
CA GLY A 182 -9.80 19.15 10.54
C GLY A 182 -10.58 17.85 10.31
N ALA A 183 -10.03 16.67 10.60
CA ALA A 183 -10.74 15.39 10.46
C ALA A 183 -10.51 14.52 11.70
N PRO A 184 -11.55 14.17 12.50
CA PRO A 184 -11.38 13.47 13.76
C PRO A 184 -10.43 12.26 13.64
N LEU A 185 -9.40 12.20 14.49
CA LEU A 185 -8.46 11.08 14.61
C LEU A 185 -9.18 9.73 14.81
N LEU A 186 -10.38 9.78 15.40
CA LEU A 186 -11.27 8.64 15.59
C LEU A 186 -11.86 8.11 14.27
N ASP A 187 -12.03 8.97 13.26
CA ASP A 187 -12.39 8.53 11.92
C ASP A 187 -11.20 7.75 11.35
N LEU A 188 -9.96 8.24 11.40
CA LEU A 188 -8.81 7.50 10.84
C LEU A 188 -8.63 6.05 11.38
N ILE A 189 -9.00 5.80 12.64
CA ILE A 189 -8.85 4.50 13.32
C ILE A 189 -10.08 3.60 13.10
N SER A 190 -11.26 4.20 12.92
CA SER A 190 -12.53 3.49 12.76
C SER A 190 -13.03 3.45 11.32
N ASN A 191 -12.37 4.17 10.41
CA ASN A 191 -12.78 4.39 9.03
C ASN A 191 -12.02 3.46 8.10
N GLU A 192 -12.78 2.56 7.48
CA GLU A 192 -12.32 1.69 6.39
C GLU A 192 -11.63 2.48 5.26
N GLU A 193 -11.98 3.74 5.04
CA GLU A 193 -11.35 4.60 4.03
C GLU A 193 -9.90 4.95 4.37
N ALA A 194 -9.57 5.21 5.64
CA ALA A 194 -8.20 5.51 6.03
C ALA A 194 -7.31 4.27 5.93
N LEU A 195 -7.82 3.11 6.35
CA LEU A 195 -7.14 1.83 6.15
C LEU A 195 -7.00 1.53 4.65
N ARG A 196 -8.03 1.77 3.84
CA ARG A 196 -7.97 1.63 2.39
C ARG A 196 -6.90 2.53 1.78
N ALA A 197 -6.80 3.79 2.21
CA ALA A 197 -5.79 4.72 1.74
C ALA A 197 -4.37 4.25 2.08
N LEU A 198 -4.13 3.80 3.31
CA LEU A 198 -2.84 3.22 3.72
C LEU A 198 -2.46 1.99 2.88
N ARG A 199 -3.42 1.08 2.64
CA ARG A 199 -3.22 -0.11 1.81
C ARG A 199 -2.90 0.27 0.36
N ILE A 200 -3.62 1.22 -0.21
CA ILE A 200 -3.37 1.75 -1.57
C ILE A 200 -1.95 2.33 -1.66
N LEU A 201 -1.56 3.18 -0.70
CA LEU A 201 -0.21 3.76 -0.67
C LEU A 201 0.88 2.69 -0.56
N ALA A 202 0.68 1.69 0.31
CA ALA A 202 1.60 0.56 0.44
C ALA A 202 1.82 -0.17 -0.90
N VAL A 203 0.74 -0.42 -1.65
CA VAL A 203 0.81 -1.10 -2.96
C VAL A 203 1.55 -0.27 -4.00
N PHE A 204 1.30 1.03 -4.07
CA PHE A 204 1.93 1.89 -5.06
C PHE A 204 3.40 2.18 -4.76
N ILE A 205 3.77 2.33 -3.48
CA ILE A 205 5.14 2.68 -3.11
C ILE A 205 6.06 1.46 -3.03
N CYS A 206 5.51 0.27 -2.81
CA CYS A 206 6.32 -0.94 -2.74
C CYS A 206 7.07 -1.15 -4.06
N PRO A 207 8.40 -1.26 -4.11
CA PRO A 207 9.09 -1.46 -5.39
C PRO A 207 8.75 -2.80 -6.04
N ALA A 208 8.40 -3.81 -5.23
CA ALA A 208 8.15 -5.18 -5.68
C ALA A 208 6.97 -5.81 -4.89
N PRO A 209 5.71 -5.37 -5.10
CA PRO A 209 4.56 -5.82 -4.31
C PRO A 209 4.31 -7.32 -4.43
N ALA A 210 4.61 -7.91 -5.60
CA ALA A 210 4.54 -9.34 -5.82
C ALA A 210 5.51 -10.13 -4.93
N GLN A 211 6.66 -9.55 -4.57
CA GLN A 211 7.69 -10.19 -3.74
C GLN A 211 7.61 -9.80 -2.26
N HIS A 212 6.66 -8.93 -1.88
CA HIS A 212 6.50 -8.45 -0.52
C HIS A 212 5.28 -9.09 0.16
N PRO A 213 5.44 -10.14 0.99
CA PRO A 213 4.32 -10.89 1.58
C PRO A 213 3.37 -10.03 2.40
N ALA A 214 3.89 -9.12 3.22
CA ALA A 214 3.04 -8.26 4.05
C ALA A 214 2.16 -7.33 3.20
N VAL A 215 2.67 -6.79 2.08
CA VAL A 215 1.86 -6.01 1.12
C VAL A 215 0.80 -6.88 0.44
N ARG A 216 1.13 -8.12 0.06
CA ARG A 216 0.13 -9.01 -0.54
C ARG A 216 -0.99 -9.35 0.44
N GLN A 217 -0.64 -9.67 1.68
CA GLN A 217 -1.56 -10.17 2.70
C GLN A 217 -2.39 -9.07 3.36
N HIS A 218 -1.78 -7.93 3.68
CA HIS A 218 -2.42 -6.87 4.47
C HIS A 218 -2.83 -5.65 3.64
N ALA A 219 -2.46 -5.57 2.36
CA ALA A 219 -2.98 -4.57 1.44
C ALA A 219 -3.72 -5.17 0.24
N LEU A 220 -3.03 -5.89 -0.66
CA LEU A 220 -3.66 -6.34 -1.91
C LEU A 220 -4.88 -7.25 -1.66
N LYS A 221 -4.77 -8.22 -0.73
CA LYS A 221 -5.87 -9.15 -0.43
C LYS A 221 -7.10 -8.43 0.14
N PRO A 222 -6.98 -7.60 1.21
CA PRO A 222 -8.10 -6.79 1.68
C PRO A 222 -8.67 -5.84 0.61
N LEU A 223 -7.84 -5.24 -0.25
CA LEU A 223 -8.33 -4.42 -1.37
C LEU A 223 -9.09 -5.24 -2.43
N GLY A 224 -8.76 -6.52 -2.60
CA GLY A 224 -9.51 -7.45 -3.46
C GLY A 224 -10.83 -7.91 -2.84
N GLU A 225 -10.91 -7.97 -1.52
CA GLU A 225 -12.10 -8.34 -0.75
C GLU A 225 -13.02 -7.13 -0.48
N ASP A 226 -12.53 -5.91 -0.74
CA ASP A 226 -13.25 -4.66 -0.50
C ASP A 226 -14.57 -4.59 -1.29
N ALA A 227 -15.65 -4.22 -0.59
CA ALA A 227 -17.00 -4.14 -1.14
C ALA A 227 -17.15 -3.13 -2.29
N THR A 228 -16.26 -2.14 -2.38
CA THR A 228 -16.22 -1.13 -3.46
C THR A 228 -15.63 -1.67 -4.76
N LYS A 229 -15.22 -2.95 -4.79
CA LYS A 229 -14.70 -3.67 -5.97
C LYS A 229 -13.50 -2.98 -6.62
N ILE A 230 -12.55 -2.57 -5.80
CA ILE A 230 -11.32 -1.89 -6.23
C ILE A 230 -10.55 -2.75 -7.22
N LEU A 231 -10.43 -4.06 -6.96
CA LEU A 231 -9.83 -5.02 -7.89
C LEU A 231 -10.89 -5.74 -8.71
N THR A 232 -10.62 -5.86 -10.01
CA THR A 232 -11.47 -6.61 -10.94
C THR A 232 -11.46 -8.11 -10.62
N ASP A 233 -12.55 -8.81 -10.92
CA ASP A 233 -12.65 -10.27 -10.71
C ASP A 233 -11.54 -11.04 -11.44
N GLN A 234 -11.15 -10.55 -12.62
CA GLN A 234 -10.06 -11.14 -13.39
C GLN A 234 -8.72 -10.99 -12.67
N THR A 235 -8.37 -9.80 -12.17
CA THR A 235 -7.14 -9.61 -11.40
C THR A 235 -7.14 -10.44 -10.12
N LYS A 236 -8.26 -10.50 -9.39
CA LYS A 236 -8.38 -11.34 -8.19
C LYS A 236 -8.16 -12.82 -8.48
N THR A 237 -8.75 -13.33 -9.56
CA THR A 237 -8.56 -14.72 -10.00
C THR A 237 -7.09 -15.01 -10.29
N ARG A 238 -6.41 -14.12 -11.03
CA ARG A 238 -4.99 -14.25 -11.35
C ARG A 238 -4.10 -14.21 -10.11
N LEU A 239 -4.43 -13.35 -9.13
CA LEU A 239 -3.72 -13.28 -7.85
C LEU A 239 -3.88 -14.58 -7.06
N ALA A 240 -5.08 -15.15 -6.98
CA ALA A 240 -5.34 -16.43 -6.31
C ALA A 240 -4.69 -17.64 -7.01
N GLU A 241 -4.52 -17.59 -8.33
CA GLU A 241 -3.76 -18.60 -9.07
C GLU A 241 -2.28 -18.57 -8.70
N LEU A 242 -1.68 -17.38 -8.64
CA LEU A 242 -0.22 -17.18 -8.52
C LEU A 242 0.31 -17.12 -7.08
N PHE A 243 -0.55 -16.84 -6.11
CA PHE A 243 -0.16 -16.64 -4.72
C PHE A 243 -0.97 -17.53 -3.79
N THR A 244 -0.30 -18.34 -2.98
CA THR A 244 -0.95 -19.26 -2.05
C THR A 244 -1.60 -18.55 -0.87
N ASP A 245 -1.04 -17.42 -0.42
CA ASP A 245 -1.56 -16.59 0.66
C ASP A 245 -2.85 -15.83 0.29
N TRP A 246 -3.21 -15.84 -1.00
CA TRP A 246 -4.44 -15.28 -1.53
C TRP A 246 -5.63 -16.24 -1.49
N ARG A 247 -5.37 -17.54 -1.34
CA ARG A 247 -6.43 -18.53 -1.30
C ARG A 247 -7.18 -18.44 0.03
N ALA A 248 -8.45 -18.84 0.05
CA ALA A 248 -9.19 -18.94 1.30
C ALA A 248 -8.60 -20.08 2.14
N ASP A 249 -8.69 -19.99 3.47
CA ASP A 249 -8.36 -21.11 4.34
C ASP A 249 -9.26 -22.30 3.98
N GLY A 250 -8.69 -23.32 3.31
CA GLY A 250 -9.41 -24.51 2.85
C GLY A 250 -9.32 -24.80 1.34
N ASP A 251 -8.78 -23.89 0.53
CA ASP A 251 -8.55 -24.14 -0.89
C ASP A 251 -7.34 -25.07 -1.09
N VAL A 252 -7.62 -26.36 -1.30
CA VAL A 252 -6.62 -27.37 -1.63
C VAL A 252 -5.91 -26.98 -2.93
N PRO A 253 -4.57 -26.98 -2.98
CA PRO A 253 -3.87 -26.71 -4.23
C PRO A 253 -4.29 -27.73 -5.29
N PRO A 254 -4.54 -27.32 -6.55
CA PRO A 254 -4.71 -28.28 -7.62
C PRO A 254 -3.39 -29.04 -7.75
N SER A 255 -3.45 -30.35 -7.52
CA SER A 255 -2.38 -31.28 -7.85
C SER A 255 -1.95 -31.06 -9.30
N GLY A 256 -0.64 -30.98 -9.52
CA GLY A 256 0.00 -30.56 -10.78
C GLY A 256 -0.37 -31.38 -12.01
#